data_AF-A0A9W6XR03-F1
#
_entry.id   AF-A0A9W6XR03-F1
#
_cell.length_a   1.000
_cell.length_b   1.000
_cell.length_c   1.000
_cell.angle_alpha   90.00
_cell.angle_beta   90.00
_cell.angle_gamma   90.00
#
_symmetry.space_group_name_H-M   'P 1'
#
loop_
_entity.id
_entity.type
_entity.pdbx_description
1 polymer ?
#
loop_
_entity_poly.entity_id
_entity_poly.type
_entity_poly.pdbx_seq_one_letter_code
_entity_poly.pdbx_strand_id
1 'polypeptide(L)'
;MDYPYKNPTKSDAIYDYQRLVEYDASSLGHSRVGILACDYIFEKERSKVSYNGRKSKYEAWKDPDMRRKMLQYAMKWNNKAESELTKANIRAALDFNYGSVANFRPAVAKYIYRRFKAKSVLDPSAGWGNRMIAAMSMDIDYIGVDSNKKLRSGYKKMYKTFKSNSNIEIITAKSQVVDYSKLSYDLVFTSPPYFDIER
;
A
#
# COMPACT_ATOMS: atom_id res chain seq x y z
N MET A 1 -16.57 -3.72 18.84
CA MET A 1 -16.05 -2.49 18.19
C MET A 1 -15.34 -2.88 16.90
N ASP A 2 -15.69 -2.27 15.78
CA ASP A 2 -15.02 -2.53 14.50
C ASP A 2 -13.60 -1.98 14.48
N TYR A 3 -12.74 -2.55 13.64
CA TYR A 3 -11.38 -2.05 13.44
C TYR A 3 -11.40 -0.63 12.85
N PRO A 4 -10.55 0.30 13.33
CA PRO A 4 -10.59 1.72 12.95
C PRO A 4 -10.00 1.98 11.55
N TYR A 5 -10.53 1.33 10.51
CA TYR A 5 -10.14 1.55 9.11
C TYR A 5 -10.31 3.02 8.68
N LYS A 6 -9.51 3.48 7.70
CA LYS A 6 -9.69 4.78 7.07
C LYS A 6 -11.02 4.87 6.34
N ASN A 7 -11.42 3.77 5.68
CA ASN A 7 -12.65 3.67 4.89
C ASN A 7 -12.84 4.86 3.92
N PRO A 8 -11.85 5.20 3.06
CA PRO A 8 -12.09 6.16 2.00
C PRO A 8 -13.24 5.69 1.12
N THR A 9 -14.07 6.62 0.64
CA THR A 9 -15.08 6.29 -0.36
C THR A 9 -14.41 5.99 -1.70
N LYS A 10 -15.15 5.37 -2.62
CA LYS A 10 -14.65 5.17 -4.00
C LYS A 10 -14.33 6.52 -4.66
N SER A 11 -15.13 7.55 -4.38
CA SER A 11 -14.95 8.90 -4.89
C SER A 11 -13.66 9.53 -4.38
N ASP A 12 -13.36 9.41 -3.08
CA ASP A 12 -12.10 9.92 -2.49
C ASP A 12 -10.88 9.24 -3.13
N ALA A 13 -10.98 7.93 -3.35
CA ALA A 13 -9.91 7.15 -3.97
C ALA A 13 -9.66 7.55 -5.43
N ILE A 14 -10.73 7.75 -6.21
CA ILE A 14 -10.63 8.21 -7.60
C ILE A 14 -10.04 9.61 -7.66
N TYR A 15 -10.48 10.50 -6.77
CA TYR A 15 -9.95 11.86 -6.69
C TYR A 15 -8.45 11.88 -6.34
N ASP A 16 -8.02 11.09 -5.35
CA ASP A 16 -6.59 10.95 -5.02
C ASP A 16 -5.77 10.37 -6.17
N TYR A 17 -6.34 9.43 -6.95
CA TYR A 17 -5.70 8.92 -8.16
C TYR A 17 -5.60 9.96 -9.27
N GLN A 18 -6.64 10.76 -9.53
CA GLN A 18 -6.59 11.85 -10.51
C GLN A 18 -5.51 12.88 -10.14
N ARG A 19 -5.40 13.23 -8.86
CA ARG A 19 -4.30 14.07 -8.38
C ARG A 19 -2.93 13.44 -8.61
N LEU A 20 -2.82 12.11 -8.53
CA LEU A 20 -1.58 11.41 -8.87
C LEU A 20 -1.28 11.49 -10.37
N VAL A 21 -2.29 11.36 -11.24
CA VAL A 21 -2.16 11.53 -12.70
C VAL A 21 -1.67 12.95 -13.04
N GLU A 22 -2.22 13.97 -12.39
CA GLU A 22 -1.85 15.38 -12.59
C GLU A 22 -0.55 15.79 -11.89
N TYR A 23 -0.07 14.99 -10.93
CA TYR A 23 1.10 15.33 -10.13
C TYR A 23 2.35 15.53 -11.01
N ASP A 24 2.94 16.72 -10.98
CA ASP A 24 4.21 16.99 -11.64
C ASP A 24 5.37 16.37 -10.86
N ALA A 25 5.87 15.25 -11.37
CA ALA A 25 7.01 14.53 -10.83
C ALA A 25 8.33 14.94 -11.52
N SER A 26 8.49 16.22 -11.89
CA SER A 26 9.72 16.77 -12.48
C SER A 26 10.90 16.82 -11.49
N SER A 27 10.59 16.93 -10.19
CA SER A 27 11.55 16.90 -9.09
C SER A 27 11.16 15.86 -8.04
N LEU A 28 12.14 15.36 -7.29
CA LEU A 28 11.90 14.41 -6.21
C LEU A 28 11.19 15.14 -5.07
N GLY A 29 10.04 14.62 -4.64
CA GLY A 29 9.24 15.20 -3.57
C GLY A 29 8.77 14.18 -2.54
N HIS A 30 8.27 14.70 -1.42
CA HIS A 30 7.67 13.91 -0.34
C HIS A 30 6.14 14.00 -0.34
N SER A 31 5.53 14.00 -1.53
CA SER A 31 4.06 13.94 -1.62
C SER A 31 3.53 12.59 -1.12
N ARG A 32 2.27 12.61 -0.66
CA ARG A 32 1.51 11.41 -0.24
C ARG A 32 0.38 11.08 -1.23
N VAL A 33 0.29 11.83 -2.33
CA VAL A 33 -0.73 11.61 -3.37
C VAL A 33 -0.67 10.17 -3.91
N GLY A 34 -1.84 9.56 -4.10
CA GLY A 34 -2.00 8.17 -4.51
C GLY A 34 -1.99 7.15 -3.37
N ILE A 35 -1.62 7.52 -2.14
CA ILE A 35 -1.66 6.60 -0.99
C ILE A 35 -3.11 6.25 -0.61
N LEU A 36 -4.04 7.21 -0.68
CA LEU A 36 -5.43 6.97 -0.32
C LEU A 36 -6.09 6.02 -1.33
N ALA A 37 -5.77 6.18 -2.61
CA ALA A 37 -6.18 5.27 -3.68
C ALA A 37 -5.69 3.83 -3.42
N CYS A 38 -4.44 3.64 -2.96
CA CYS A 38 -3.94 2.32 -2.55
C CYS A 38 -4.64 1.79 -1.29
N ASP A 39 -4.86 2.64 -0.29
CA ASP A 39 -5.51 2.26 0.97
C ASP A 39 -6.96 1.80 0.74
N TYR A 40 -7.69 2.44 -0.19
CA TYR A 40 -9.04 2.00 -0.62
C TYR A 40 -9.08 0.55 -1.13
N ILE A 41 -7.97 0.07 -1.69
CA ILE A 41 -7.85 -1.29 -2.21
C ILE A 41 -7.33 -2.24 -1.13
N PHE A 42 -6.24 -1.87 -0.45
CA PHE A 42 -5.40 -2.81 0.28
C PHE A 42 -5.39 -2.67 1.80
N GLU A 43 -5.95 -1.60 2.38
CA GLU A 43 -5.86 -1.36 3.85
C GLU A 43 -6.37 -2.54 4.68
N LYS A 44 -7.45 -3.19 4.23
CA LYS A 44 -8.05 -4.33 4.93
C LYS A 44 -7.18 -5.58 4.96
N GLU A 45 -6.42 -5.85 3.90
CA GLU A 45 -5.47 -6.96 3.89
C GLU A 45 -4.18 -6.58 4.62
N ARG A 46 -3.74 -5.33 4.47
CA ARG A 46 -2.55 -4.81 5.15
C ARG A 46 -2.68 -4.79 6.67
N SER A 47 -3.88 -4.54 7.22
CA SER A 47 -4.12 -4.56 8.67
C SER A 47 -3.98 -5.95 9.31
N LYS A 48 -4.06 -7.01 8.50
CA LYS A 48 -3.96 -8.42 8.93
C LYS A 48 -2.54 -8.97 8.86
N VAL A 49 -1.58 -8.17 8.41
CA VAL A 49 -0.17 -8.56 8.38
C VAL A 49 0.35 -8.64 9.80
N SER A 50 0.96 -9.76 10.14
CA SER A 50 1.69 -10.00 11.38
C SER A 50 3.20 -9.81 11.15
N TYR A 51 3.93 -9.61 12.25
CA TYR A 51 5.37 -9.36 12.23
C TYR A 51 6.05 -10.21 13.30
N ASN A 52 7.10 -10.96 12.95
CA ASN A 52 7.89 -11.79 13.88
C ASN A 52 7.05 -12.61 14.89
N GLY A 53 6.00 -13.28 14.40
CA GLY A 53 5.12 -14.12 15.23
C GLY A 53 4.20 -13.34 16.20
N ARG A 54 4.22 -12.00 16.17
CA ARG A 54 3.28 -11.16 16.92
C ARG A 54 1.93 -11.14 16.23
N LYS A 55 0.86 -10.93 17.01
CA LYS A 55 -0.47 -10.63 16.48
C LYS A 55 -0.41 -9.42 15.55
N SER A 56 -1.12 -9.50 14.43
CA SER A 56 -1.38 -8.34 13.56
C SER A 56 -2.16 -7.26 14.31
N LYS A 57 -2.17 -6.02 13.77
CA LYS A 57 -3.02 -4.94 14.30
C LYS A 57 -4.49 -5.35 14.36
N TYR A 58 -4.96 -6.05 13.33
CA TYR A 58 -6.33 -6.53 13.28
C TYR A 58 -6.64 -7.53 14.40
N GLU A 59 -5.75 -8.50 14.65
CA GLU A 59 -5.92 -9.50 15.72
C GLU A 59 -5.81 -8.86 17.10
N ALA A 60 -4.85 -7.95 17.30
CA ALA A 60 -4.68 -7.20 18.54
C ALA A 60 -5.91 -6.35 18.87
N TRP A 61 -6.58 -5.79 17.86
CA TRP A 61 -7.82 -5.03 18.06
C TRP A 61 -9.02 -5.92 18.40
N LYS A 62 -9.04 -7.16 17.89
CA LYS A 62 -10.11 -8.12 18.19
C LYS A 62 -10.05 -8.63 19.63
N ASP A 63 -8.84 -8.76 20.17
CA ASP A 63 -8.58 -9.10 21.57
C ASP A 63 -9.04 -7.95 22.53
N PRO A 64 -10.00 -8.20 23.45
CA PRO A 64 -10.54 -7.15 24.32
C PRO A 64 -9.51 -6.49 25.24
N ASP A 65 -8.56 -7.26 25.78
CA ASP A 65 -7.56 -6.75 26.72
C ASP A 65 -6.51 -5.92 26.00
N MET A 66 -6.06 -6.38 24.85
CA MET A 66 -5.15 -5.61 24.00
C MET A 66 -5.82 -4.34 23.49
N ARG A 67 -7.08 -4.41 23.04
CA ARG A 67 -7.84 -3.23 22.60
C ARG A 67 -7.99 -2.19 23.72
N ARG A 68 -8.32 -2.62 24.94
CA ARG A 68 -8.41 -1.73 26.11
C ARG A 68 -7.10 -1.03 26.38
N LYS A 69 -5.96 -1.75 26.37
CA LYS A 69 -4.62 -1.14 26.50
C LYS A 69 -4.36 -0.12 25.38
N MET A 70 -4.74 -0.43 24.14
CA MET A 70 -4.55 0.49 23.00
C MET A 70 -5.36 1.77 23.14
N LEU A 71 -6.60 1.68 23.61
CA LEU A 71 -7.44 2.85 23.87
C LEU A 71 -6.83 3.71 24.99
N GLN A 72 -6.33 3.10 26.07
CA GLN A 72 -5.62 3.82 27.14
C GLN A 72 -4.38 4.57 26.61
N TYR A 73 -3.57 3.94 25.75
CA TYR A 73 -2.43 4.62 25.11
C TYR A 73 -2.89 5.78 24.22
N ALA A 74 -3.95 5.58 23.43
CA ALA A 74 -4.49 6.64 22.57
C ALA A 74 -5.02 7.82 23.41
N MET A 75 -5.73 7.56 24.50
CA MET A 75 -6.22 8.59 25.44
C MET A 75 -5.05 9.38 26.04
N LYS A 76 -4.05 8.67 26.59
CA LYS A 76 -2.89 9.29 27.23
C LYS A 76 -2.07 10.13 26.26
N TRP A 77 -1.79 9.62 25.07
CA TRP A 77 -0.97 10.32 24.08
C TRP A 77 -1.69 11.57 23.52
N ASN A 78 -3.01 11.51 23.35
CA ASN A 78 -3.77 12.62 22.77
C ASN A 78 -4.36 13.55 23.83
N ASN A 79 -4.19 13.26 25.12
CA ASN A 79 -4.83 13.95 26.25
C ASN A 79 -6.36 14.10 26.05
N LYS A 80 -7.03 12.98 25.78
CA LYS A 80 -8.45 12.92 25.41
C LYS A 80 -9.18 11.82 26.17
N ALA A 81 -10.46 12.04 26.47
CA ALA A 81 -11.36 10.96 26.87
C ALA A 81 -11.57 9.98 25.71
N GLU A 82 -11.97 8.74 26.01
CA GLU A 82 -12.19 7.71 24.99
C GLU A 82 -13.23 8.14 23.95
N SER A 83 -14.30 8.83 24.38
CA SER A 83 -15.36 9.37 23.52
C SER A 83 -14.89 10.45 22.54
N GLU A 84 -13.74 11.08 22.80
CA GLU A 84 -13.18 12.15 21.98
C GLU A 84 -12.11 11.62 21.00
N LEU A 85 -11.76 10.33 21.09
CA LEU A 85 -10.78 9.73 20.21
C LEU A 85 -11.32 9.55 18.79
N THR A 86 -10.58 10.09 17.83
CA THR A 86 -10.85 9.82 16.42
C THR A 86 -10.25 8.46 16.02
N LYS A 87 -10.77 7.87 14.92
CA LYS A 87 -10.14 6.69 14.31
C LYS A 87 -8.67 6.92 13.96
N ALA A 88 -8.27 8.15 13.65
CA ALA A 88 -6.88 8.49 13.37
C ALA A 88 -6.01 8.37 14.63
N ASN A 89 -6.50 8.84 15.79
CA ASN A 89 -5.79 8.70 17.06
C ASN A 89 -5.58 7.22 17.42
N ILE A 90 -6.62 6.40 17.23
CA ILE A 90 -6.55 4.97 17.51
C ILE A 90 -5.58 4.25 16.55
N ARG A 91 -5.63 4.56 15.25
CA ARG A 91 -4.67 4.00 14.27
C ARG A 91 -3.23 4.37 14.60
N ALA A 92 -2.97 5.61 15.02
CA ALA A 92 -1.63 6.04 15.42
C ALA A 92 -1.12 5.22 16.63
N ALA A 93 -1.98 4.96 17.62
CA ALA A 93 -1.62 4.10 18.75
C ALA A 93 -1.36 2.64 18.33
N LEU A 94 -2.16 2.10 17.41
CA LEU A 94 -1.94 0.76 16.85
C LEU A 94 -0.63 0.66 16.08
N ASP A 95 -0.33 1.64 15.23
CA ASP A 95 0.90 1.71 14.44
C ASP A 95 2.14 1.81 15.35
N PHE A 96 2.04 2.55 16.46
CA PHE A 96 3.13 2.66 17.44
C PHE A 96 3.39 1.34 18.17
N ASN A 97 2.35 0.61 18.58
CA ASN A 97 2.50 -0.60 19.40
C ASN A 97 2.78 -1.87 18.60
N TYR A 98 2.24 -1.97 17.37
CA TYR A 98 2.29 -3.20 16.55
C TYR A 98 3.02 -2.98 15.22
N GLY A 99 3.60 -1.81 15.01
CA GLY A 99 4.29 -1.45 13.78
C GLY A 99 3.34 -0.97 12.68
N SER A 100 3.93 -0.25 11.72
CA SER A 100 3.25 0.20 10.52
C SER A 100 3.94 -0.40 9.31
N VAL A 101 3.17 -0.99 8.41
CA VAL A 101 3.68 -1.47 7.13
C VAL A 101 3.96 -0.26 6.25
N ALA A 102 5.22 -0.07 5.86
CA ALA A 102 5.64 1.10 5.11
C ALA A 102 4.91 1.18 3.77
N ASN A 103 4.17 2.26 3.55
CA ASN A 103 3.58 2.57 2.25
C ASN A 103 4.61 3.30 1.40
N PHE A 104 5.09 2.65 0.34
CA PHE A 104 5.88 3.34 -0.67
C PHE A 104 5.06 4.50 -1.27
N ARG A 105 5.69 5.65 -1.51
CA ARG A 105 4.99 6.84 -2.01
C ARG A 105 4.82 6.76 -3.54
N PRO A 106 3.61 6.70 -4.10
CA PRO A 106 3.43 6.63 -5.56
C PRO A 106 4.08 7.80 -6.31
N ALA A 107 4.06 9.00 -5.73
CA ALA A 107 4.77 10.17 -6.28
C ALA A 107 6.27 9.94 -6.51
N VAL A 108 6.94 9.18 -5.63
CA VAL A 108 8.37 8.86 -5.77
C VAL A 108 8.57 7.86 -6.91
N ALA A 109 7.69 6.86 -7.07
CA ALA A 109 7.74 5.94 -8.21
C ALA A 109 7.53 6.70 -9.52
N LYS A 110 6.55 7.63 -9.56
CA LYS A 110 6.29 8.49 -10.71
C LYS A 110 7.52 9.31 -11.12
N TYR A 111 8.22 9.88 -10.14
CA TYR A 111 9.49 10.60 -10.37
C TYR A 111 10.55 9.68 -10.99
N ILE A 112 10.73 8.47 -10.45
CA ILE A 112 11.70 7.50 -10.96
C ILE A 112 11.36 7.10 -12.40
N TYR A 113 10.10 6.74 -12.67
CA TYR A 113 9.66 6.34 -14.00
C TYR A 113 9.87 7.45 -15.03
N ARG A 114 9.56 8.70 -14.66
CA ARG A 114 9.84 9.87 -15.51
C ARG A 114 11.34 10.07 -15.73
N ARG A 115 12.14 9.99 -14.66
CA ARG A 115 13.59 10.24 -14.70
C ARG A 115 14.35 9.27 -15.61
N PHE A 116 13.87 8.03 -15.69
CA PHE A 116 14.43 6.98 -16.55
C PHE A 116 13.64 6.76 -17.84
N LYS A 117 12.59 7.55 -18.10
CA LYS A 117 11.73 7.45 -19.29
C LYS A 117 11.16 6.03 -19.50
N ALA A 118 10.77 5.38 -18.42
CA ALA A 118 10.28 4.01 -18.44
C ALA A 118 9.00 3.90 -19.28
N LYS A 119 8.90 2.81 -20.04
CA LYS A 119 7.69 2.41 -20.79
C LYS A 119 7.10 1.11 -20.27
N SER A 120 7.90 0.25 -19.66
CA SER A 120 7.45 -0.99 -19.02
C SER A 120 8.28 -1.29 -17.78
N VAL A 121 7.61 -1.36 -16.62
CA VAL A 121 8.22 -1.56 -15.31
C VAL A 121 8.01 -2.98 -14.82
N LEU A 122 9.10 -3.65 -14.45
CA LEU A 122 9.07 -4.88 -13.68
C LEU A 122 9.24 -4.59 -12.19
N ASP A 123 8.30 -5.08 -11.37
CA ASP A 123 8.41 -5.11 -9.92
C ASP A 123 8.31 -6.56 -9.39
N PRO A 124 9.45 -7.20 -9.07
CA PRO A 124 9.49 -8.54 -8.51
C PRO A 124 8.83 -8.71 -7.12
N SER A 125 8.38 -7.63 -6.48
CA SER A 125 7.67 -7.66 -5.19
C SER A 125 6.57 -6.60 -5.14
N ALA A 126 5.51 -6.79 -5.93
CA ALA A 126 4.46 -5.80 -6.20
C ALA A 126 3.75 -5.26 -4.95
N GLY A 127 3.59 -6.09 -3.91
CA GLY A 127 3.13 -5.69 -2.59
C GLY A 127 1.80 -4.92 -2.65
N TRP A 128 1.73 -3.76 -2.00
CA TRP A 128 0.48 -3.02 -1.83
C TRP A 128 0.04 -2.14 -3.02
N GLY A 129 0.65 -2.34 -4.20
CA GLY A 129 0.23 -1.70 -5.44
C GLY A 129 0.65 -0.23 -5.60
N ASN A 130 1.47 0.31 -4.70
CA ASN A 130 1.90 1.71 -4.75
C ASN A 130 2.78 2.03 -5.98
N ARG A 131 3.60 1.07 -6.43
CA ARG A 131 4.41 1.19 -7.65
C ARG A 131 3.59 0.94 -8.91
N MET A 132 2.65 -0.01 -8.85
CA MET A 132 1.66 -0.27 -9.91
C MET A 132 0.79 0.95 -10.19
N ILE A 133 0.18 1.57 -9.16
CA ILE A 133 -0.71 2.71 -9.37
C ILE A 133 0.04 3.93 -9.93
N ALA A 134 1.33 4.06 -9.63
CA ALA A 134 2.17 5.10 -10.22
C ALA A 134 2.40 4.85 -11.72
N ALA A 135 2.62 3.59 -12.12
CA ALA A 135 2.77 3.22 -13.54
C ALA A 135 1.45 3.46 -14.30
N MET A 136 0.33 3.03 -13.72
CA MET A 136 -1.02 3.32 -14.24
C MET A 136 -1.25 4.83 -14.42
N SER A 137 -0.82 5.66 -13.46
CA SER A 137 -1.00 7.11 -13.53
C SER A 137 -0.21 7.81 -14.64
N MET A 138 0.72 7.09 -15.26
CA MET A 138 1.56 7.54 -16.37
C MET A 138 1.30 6.74 -17.66
N ASP A 139 0.32 5.83 -17.66
CA ASP A 139 0.06 4.88 -18.75
C ASP A 139 1.32 4.07 -19.14
N ILE A 140 2.11 3.67 -18.13
CA ILE A 140 3.29 2.81 -18.27
C ILE A 140 2.89 1.38 -17.99
N ASP A 141 3.32 0.45 -18.85
CA ASP A 141 3.06 -0.98 -18.67
C ASP A 141 3.73 -1.49 -17.39
N TYR A 142 3.11 -2.46 -16.71
CA TYR A 142 3.58 -2.91 -15.41
C TYR A 142 3.45 -4.41 -15.27
N ILE A 143 4.56 -5.06 -14.92
CA ILE A 143 4.64 -6.47 -14.60
C ILE A 143 4.97 -6.58 -13.11
N GLY A 144 4.00 -7.00 -12.31
CA GLY A 144 4.18 -7.24 -10.88
C GLY A 144 4.29 -8.72 -10.55
N VAL A 145 5.22 -9.07 -9.67
CA VAL A 145 5.28 -10.42 -9.07
C VAL A 145 4.91 -10.32 -7.59
N ASP A 146 4.00 -11.18 -7.14
CA ASP A 146 3.66 -11.28 -5.73
C ASP A 146 3.27 -12.71 -5.35
N SER A 147 3.85 -13.25 -4.29
CA SER A 147 3.55 -14.61 -3.83
C SER A 147 2.26 -14.69 -2.98
N ASN A 148 1.79 -13.56 -2.45
CA ASN A 148 0.61 -13.47 -1.62
C ASN A 148 -0.67 -13.48 -2.47
N LYS A 149 -1.23 -14.68 -2.63
CA LYS A 149 -2.49 -14.92 -3.35
C LYS A 149 -3.67 -14.06 -2.87
N LYS A 150 -3.67 -13.58 -1.62
CA LYS A 150 -4.73 -12.71 -1.06
C LYS A 150 -4.78 -11.34 -1.74
N LEU A 151 -3.67 -10.87 -2.33
CA LEU A 151 -3.60 -9.57 -2.99
C LEU A 151 -4.15 -9.59 -4.42
N ARG A 152 -4.33 -10.77 -5.02
CA ARG A 152 -4.80 -10.93 -6.40
C ARG A 152 -6.14 -10.23 -6.67
N SER A 153 -7.08 -10.32 -5.74
CA SER A 153 -8.36 -9.62 -5.84
C SER A 153 -8.20 -8.10 -5.73
N GLY A 154 -7.25 -7.64 -4.90
CA GLY A 154 -6.87 -6.25 -4.75
C GLY A 154 -6.33 -5.65 -6.05
N TYR A 155 -5.37 -6.31 -6.71
CA TYR A 155 -4.84 -5.82 -7.99
C TYR A 155 -5.93 -5.74 -9.08
N LYS A 156 -6.77 -6.77 -9.18
CA LYS A 156 -7.93 -6.74 -10.11
C LYS A 156 -8.88 -5.59 -9.78
N LYS A 157 -9.13 -5.32 -8.50
CA LYS A 157 -9.97 -4.21 -8.05
C LYS A 157 -9.33 -2.86 -8.39
N MET A 158 -8.01 -2.71 -8.19
CA MET A 158 -7.25 -1.51 -8.52
C MET A 158 -7.38 -1.18 -10.00
N TYR A 159 -7.08 -2.15 -10.88
CA TYR A 159 -7.20 -1.99 -12.34
C TYR A 159 -8.62 -1.63 -12.79
N LYS A 160 -9.65 -2.25 -12.21
CA LYS A 160 -11.06 -1.91 -12.53
C LYS A 160 -11.52 -0.56 -11.99
N THR A 161 -10.89 -0.06 -10.92
CA THR A 161 -11.32 1.17 -10.23
C THR A 161 -10.72 2.41 -10.86
N PHE A 162 -9.44 2.35 -11.22
CA PHE A 162 -8.67 3.49 -11.71
C PHE A 162 -8.42 3.36 -13.21
N LYS A 163 -8.83 4.38 -13.98
CA LYS A 163 -8.66 4.39 -15.43
C LYS A 163 -7.18 4.53 -15.79
N SER A 164 -6.69 3.68 -16.69
CA SER A 164 -5.36 3.78 -17.29
C SER A 164 -5.35 3.01 -18.62
N ASN A 165 -4.48 3.43 -19.53
CA ASN A 165 -4.19 2.74 -20.79
C ASN A 165 -3.03 1.74 -20.66
N SER A 166 -2.41 1.62 -19.47
CA SER A 166 -1.33 0.66 -19.22
C SER A 166 -1.81 -0.80 -19.32
N ASN A 167 -0.96 -1.66 -19.88
CA ASN A 167 -1.08 -3.10 -19.74
C ASN A 167 -0.53 -3.53 -18.38
N ILE A 168 -1.36 -4.20 -17.58
CA ILE A 168 -0.97 -4.68 -16.25
C ILE A 168 -0.96 -6.20 -16.24
N GLU A 169 0.20 -6.78 -15.95
CA GLU A 169 0.37 -8.20 -15.68
C GLU A 169 0.72 -8.41 -14.20
N ILE A 170 0.01 -9.33 -13.53
CA ILE A 170 0.33 -9.74 -12.16
C ILE A 170 0.58 -11.24 -12.13
N ILE A 171 1.84 -11.61 -11.91
CA ILE A 171 2.31 -12.98 -11.79
C ILE A 171 2.23 -13.39 -10.32
N THR A 172 1.34 -14.33 -10.00
CA THR A 172 1.18 -14.83 -8.62
C THR A 172 2.18 -15.96 -8.33
N ALA A 173 3.43 -15.61 -8.06
CA ALA A 173 4.52 -16.55 -7.81
C ALA A 173 5.56 -15.98 -6.83
N LYS A 174 6.46 -16.84 -6.34
CA LYS A 174 7.70 -16.39 -5.71
C LYS A 174 8.60 -15.78 -6.79
N SER A 175 9.25 -14.65 -6.51
CA SER A 175 10.12 -13.98 -7.50
C SER A 175 11.28 -14.87 -7.97
N GLN A 176 11.79 -15.74 -7.09
CA GLN A 176 12.91 -16.65 -7.39
C GLN A 176 12.60 -17.71 -8.46
N VAL A 177 11.33 -17.96 -8.77
CA VAL A 177 10.92 -19.00 -9.75
C VAL A 177 10.38 -18.42 -11.05
N VAL A 178 10.32 -17.08 -11.18
CA VAL A 178 9.87 -16.42 -12.40
C VAL A 178 11.00 -16.39 -13.41
N ASP A 179 10.71 -16.82 -14.64
CA ASP A 179 11.62 -16.72 -15.77
C ASP A 179 11.52 -15.33 -16.40
N TYR A 180 12.34 -14.40 -15.91
CA TYR A 180 12.37 -13.01 -16.36
C TYR A 180 12.82 -12.83 -17.81
N SER A 181 13.51 -13.83 -18.40
CA SER A 181 13.95 -13.76 -19.81
C SER A 181 12.80 -13.73 -20.81
N LYS A 182 11.60 -14.16 -20.38
CA LYS A 182 10.38 -14.16 -21.20
C LYS A 182 9.57 -12.88 -21.11
N LEU A 183 10.00 -11.93 -20.28
CA LEU A 183 9.28 -10.68 -20.01
C LEU A 183 9.97 -9.52 -20.72
N SER A 184 9.18 -8.54 -21.17
CA SER A 184 9.68 -7.33 -21.83
C SER A 184 9.47 -6.11 -20.93
N TYR A 185 10.57 -5.50 -20.50
CA TYR A 185 10.59 -4.34 -19.62
C TYR A 185 11.85 -3.51 -19.84
N ASP A 186 11.78 -2.22 -19.55
CA ASP A 186 12.92 -1.28 -19.67
C ASP A 186 13.38 -0.71 -18.33
N LEU A 187 12.63 -0.97 -17.25
CA LEU A 187 13.00 -0.60 -15.90
C LEU A 187 12.62 -1.70 -14.90
N VAL A 188 13.57 -2.10 -14.06
CA VAL A 188 13.27 -2.89 -12.85
C VAL A 188 13.21 -1.93 -11.68
N PHE A 189 12.06 -1.81 -11.03
CA PHE A 189 11.89 -0.97 -9.85
C PHE A 189 11.07 -1.67 -8.78
N THR A 190 11.71 -1.92 -7.65
CA THR A 190 11.15 -2.78 -6.61
C THR A 190 11.61 -2.36 -5.22
N SER A 191 10.99 -2.96 -4.20
CA SER A 191 11.32 -2.76 -2.79
C SER A 191 11.06 -4.09 -2.09
N PRO A 192 12.03 -5.02 -2.13
CA PRO A 192 11.83 -6.35 -1.58
C PRO A 192 11.58 -6.27 -0.06
N PRO A 193 10.90 -7.28 0.51
CA PRO A 193 10.79 -7.41 1.95
C PRO A 193 12.18 -7.47 2.60
N TYR A 194 12.35 -6.82 3.74
CA TYR A 194 13.60 -6.89 4.48
C TYR A 194 13.77 -8.27 5.12
N PHE A 195 14.92 -8.91 4.90
CA PHE A 195 15.21 -10.33 5.18
C PHE A 195 14.95 -10.76 6.64
N ASP A 196 15.15 -9.85 7.60
CA ASP A 196 15.04 -10.12 9.05
C ASP A 196 13.72 -9.65 9.68
N ILE A 197 12.80 -9.13 8.85
CA ILE A 197 11.70 -8.26 9.30
C ILE A 197 10.36 -8.83 8.77
N GLU A 198 10.26 -9.30 7.53
CA GLU A 198 8.96 -9.72 6.97
C GLU A 198 8.97 -11.23 6.62
N ARG A 199 8.14 -12.03 7.32
CA ARG A 199 7.85 -13.44 7.00
C ARG A 199 6.39 -13.62 6.65
#